data_AF-A0A7X6UNR1-F1
#
_entry.id   AF-A0A7X6UNR1-F1
#
_cell.length_a   1.000
_cell.length_b   1.000
_cell.length_c   1.000
_cell.angle_alpha   90.00
_cell.angle_beta   90.00
_cell.angle_gamma   90.00
#
_symmetry.space_group_name_H-M   'P 1'
#
loop_
_entity.id
_entity.type
_entity.pdbx_description
1 polymer ?
#
loop_
_entity_poly.entity_id
_entity_poly.type
_entity_poly.pdbx_seq_one_letter_code
_entity_poly.pdbx_strand_id
1 'polypeptide(L)'
;MKIATWNVERLKHHKSLHEIKSLCEQTHADILVLTETDERLRPNFKYSFHTPTPQAVYRKGYSSPVIYLPTENRVSIFTNYECLGQHPTFDPYTALCIEVKTEKGRLLVYGTIIGI
;
A
#
# COMPACT_ATOMS: atom_id res chain seq x y z
N MET A 1 -3.07 3.35 -18.97
CA MET A 1 -2.46 3.67 -17.67
C MET A 1 -3.47 4.39 -16.78
N LYS A 2 -4.08 3.63 -15.87
CA LYS A 2 -4.91 4.09 -14.78
C LYS A 2 -4.18 3.79 -13.48
N ILE A 3 -4.00 4.82 -12.65
CA ILE A 3 -3.43 4.68 -11.30
C ILE A 3 -4.56 4.97 -10.33
N ALA A 4 -4.84 4.04 -9.43
CA ALA A 4 -5.82 4.21 -8.37
C ALA A 4 -5.12 4.29 -7.01
N THR A 5 -5.68 5.08 -6.10
CA THR A 5 -5.18 5.19 -4.73
C THR A 5 -6.32 5.21 -3.73
N TRP A 6 -6.14 4.55 -2.58
CA TRP A 6 -7.13 4.52 -1.51
C TRP A 6 -6.49 4.27 -0.14
N ASN A 7 -6.87 5.04 0.86
CA ASN A 7 -6.63 4.69 2.28
C ASN A 7 -7.74 3.73 2.74
N VAL A 8 -7.36 2.48 3.08
CA VAL A 8 -8.32 1.42 3.47
C VAL A 8 -8.43 1.23 4.99
N GLU A 9 -7.92 2.19 5.77
CA GLU A 9 -8.03 2.31 7.23
C GLU A 9 -7.77 1.02 8.01
N ARG A 10 -6.73 0.28 7.62
CA ARG A 10 -6.28 -0.99 8.22
C ARG A 10 -7.39 -2.01 8.40
N LEU A 11 -8.38 -2.00 7.51
CA LEU A 11 -9.54 -2.89 7.57
C LEU A 11 -10.26 -2.85 8.94
N LYS A 12 -10.34 -1.68 9.60
CA LYS A 12 -11.14 -1.51 10.84
C LYS A 12 -12.54 -2.12 10.72
N HIS A 13 -13.09 -2.08 9.51
CA HIS A 13 -14.35 -2.73 9.13
C HIS A 13 -14.10 -4.09 8.46
N HIS A 14 -13.53 -5.05 9.19
CA HIS A 14 -13.16 -6.39 8.69
C HIS A 14 -14.30 -7.13 7.95
N LYS A 15 -15.56 -6.83 8.26
CA LYS A 15 -16.74 -7.42 7.61
C LYS A 15 -16.85 -7.09 6.12
N SER A 16 -16.20 -6.02 5.65
CA SER A 16 -16.23 -5.58 4.25
C SER A 16 -15.01 -5.99 3.45
N LEU A 17 -14.17 -6.92 3.92
CA LEU A 17 -12.94 -7.32 3.20
C LEU A 17 -13.20 -7.71 1.73
N HIS A 18 -14.22 -8.52 1.50
CA HIS A 18 -14.61 -8.94 0.15
C HIS A 18 -15.08 -7.76 -0.71
N GLU A 19 -15.81 -6.82 -0.12
CA GLU A 19 -16.30 -5.61 -0.79
C GLU A 19 -15.15 -4.66 -1.14
N ILE A 20 -14.26 -4.38 -0.19
CA ILE A 20 -13.05 -3.57 -0.40
C ILE A 20 -12.19 -4.20 -1.51
N LYS A 21 -12.01 -5.52 -1.48
CA LYS A 21 -11.29 -6.25 -2.53
C LYS A 21 -11.98 -6.07 -3.89
N SER A 22 -13.28 -6.29 -3.95
CA SER A 22 -14.06 -6.16 -5.19
C SER A 22 -13.99 -4.73 -5.75
N LEU A 23 -14.09 -3.70 -4.90
CA LEU A 23 -13.93 -2.31 -5.30
C LEU A 23 -12.54 -2.03 -5.87
N CYS A 24 -11.48 -2.57 -5.26
CA CYS A 24 -10.12 -2.46 -5.78
C CYS A 24 -10.01 -3.06 -7.18
N GLU A 25 -10.58 -4.25 -7.40
CA GLU A 25 -10.55 -4.96 -8.70
C GLU A 25 -11.40 -4.26 -9.77
N GLN A 26 -12.56 -3.72 -9.40
CA GLN A 26 -13.46 -2.97 -10.29
C GLN A 26 -12.87 -1.65 -10.78
N THR A 27 -11.84 -1.11 -10.11
CA THR A 27 -11.14 0.08 -10.62
C THR A 27 -10.49 -0.19 -11.98
N HIS A 28 -10.14 -1.44 -12.29
CA HIS A 28 -9.31 -1.81 -13.43
C HIS A 28 -8.03 -0.95 -13.50
N ALA A 29 -7.39 -0.71 -12.35
CA ALA A 29 -6.15 0.04 -12.26
C ALA A 29 -4.98 -0.79 -12.79
N ASP A 30 -4.08 -0.15 -13.53
CA ASP A 30 -2.80 -0.75 -13.93
C ASP A 30 -1.79 -0.74 -12.75
N ILE A 31 -1.94 0.25 -11.87
CA ILE A 31 -1.16 0.43 -10.63
C ILE A 31 -2.15 0.83 -9.53
N LEU A 32 -2.18 0.09 -8.43
CA LEU A 32 -3.01 0.38 -7.27
C LEU A 32 -2.11 0.69 -6.07
N VAL A 33 -2.29 1.86 -5.46
CA VAL A 33 -1.56 2.30 -4.27
C VAL A 33 -2.52 2.34 -3.09
N LEU A 34 -2.34 1.45 -2.11
CA LEU A 34 -3.16 1.44 -0.90
C LEU A 34 -2.35 1.97 0.28
N THR A 35 -2.97 2.82 1.10
CA THR A 35 -2.39 3.26 2.37
C THR A 35 -3.20 2.72 3.53
N GLU A 36 -2.56 2.58 4.70
CA GLU A 36 -3.16 1.93 5.87
C GLU A 36 -3.81 0.60 5.48
N THR A 37 -3.02 -0.30 4.93
CA THR A 37 -3.47 -1.54 4.28
C THR A 37 -3.16 -2.75 5.14
N ASP A 38 -3.68 -3.90 4.71
CA ASP A 38 -3.43 -5.19 5.34
C ASP A 38 -3.28 -6.28 4.26
N GLU A 39 -2.31 -7.17 4.46
CA GLU A 39 -2.00 -8.28 3.55
C GLU A 39 -3.15 -9.26 3.35
N ARG A 40 -4.24 -9.21 4.12
CA ARG A 40 -5.46 -9.99 3.89
C ARG A 40 -6.26 -9.54 2.66
N LEU A 41 -6.10 -8.29 2.22
CA LEU A 41 -6.88 -7.74 1.10
C LEU A 41 -6.57 -8.42 -0.25
N ARG A 42 -5.30 -8.78 -0.48
CA ARG A 42 -4.77 -9.49 -1.68
C ARG A 42 -5.62 -9.32 -2.96
N PRO A 43 -5.67 -8.11 -3.53
CA PRO A 43 -6.27 -7.91 -4.85
C PRO A 43 -5.47 -8.67 -5.91
N ASN A 44 -6.14 -9.08 -7.00
CA ASN A 44 -5.54 -9.94 -8.01
C ASN A 44 -4.53 -9.21 -8.93
N PHE A 45 -3.31 -9.02 -8.44
CA PHE A 45 -2.17 -8.47 -9.17
C PHE A 45 -0.97 -9.42 -9.12
N LYS A 46 -0.16 -9.41 -10.18
CA LYS A 46 1.05 -10.24 -10.30
C LYS A 46 2.14 -9.85 -9.29
N TYR A 47 2.28 -8.55 -9.02
CA TYR A 47 3.28 -8.02 -8.11
C TYR A 47 2.61 -7.22 -7.00
N SER A 48 3.10 -7.41 -5.77
CA SER A 48 2.71 -6.64 -4.59
C SER A 48 3.94 -6.27 -3.78
N PHE A 49 3.99 -5.02 -3.31
CA PHE A 49 5.06 -4.49 -2.48
C PHE A 49 4.45 -3.80 -1.27
N HIS A 50 5.08 -3.98 -0.11
CA HIS A 50 4.54 -3.54 1.16
C HIS A 50 5.66 -2.87 1.98
N THR A 51 5.35 -1.77 2.66
CA THR A 51 6.24 -1.27 3.72
C THR A 51 6.32 -2.32 4.83
N PRO A 52 7.49 -2.49 5.48
CA PRO A 52 7.58 -3.31 6.68
C PRO A 52 6.59 -2.85 7.76
N THR A 53 6.17 -3.77 8.64
CA THR A 53 5.35 -3.39 9.80
C THR A 53 6.15 -2.41 10.67
N PRO A 54 5.63 -1.19 10.91
CA PRO A 54 6.32 -0.21 11.73
C PRO A 54 6.31 -0.66 13.20
N GLN A 55 7.31 -0.22 13.97
CA GLN A 55 7.26 -0.35 15.43
C GLN A 55 6.07 0.43 16.02
N ALA A 56 5.71 0.11 17.26
CA ALA A 56 4.65 0.81 17.98
C ALA A 56 4.93 2.32 18.01
N VAL A 57 3.96 3.12 17.54
CA VAL A 57 4.14 4.58 17.38
C VAL A 57 3.36 5.33 18.44
N TYR A 58 4.04 6.20 19.18
CA TYR A 58 3.42 7.11 20.12
C TYR A 58 2.98 8.39 19.39
N ARG A 59 1.67 8.58 19.28
CA ARG A 59 1.10 9.81 18.72
C ARG A 59 0.80 10.80 19.82
N LYS A 60 1.19 12.06 19.62
CA LYS A 60 0.82 13.16 20.52
C LYS A 60 -0.70 13.24 20.63
N GLY A 61 -1.23 13.18 21.85
CA GLY A 61 -2.68 13.18 22.11
C GLY A 61 -3.32 11.79 22.28
N TYR A 62 -2.56 10.70 22.13
CA TYR A 62 -3.03 9.35 22.44
C TYR A 62 -2.39 8.83 23.73
N SER A 63 -3.22 8.25 24.60
CA SER A 63 -2.78 7.66 25.88
C SER A 63 -2.06 6.31 25.72
N SER A 64 -2.18 5.69 24.54
CA SER A 64 -1.60 4.40 24.21
C SER A 64 -0.94 4.43 22.83
N PRO A 65 0.09 3.59 22.59
CA PRO A 65 0.74 3.53 21.29
C PRO A 65 -0.19 2.93 20.24
N VAL A 66 -0.03 3.37 18.99
CA VAL A 66 -0.65 2.72 17.84
C VAL A 66 0.16 1.47 17.52
N ILE A 67 -0.47 0.31 17.73
CA ILE A 67 0.08 -1.00 17.42
C ILE A 67 -0.41 -1.41 16.03
N TYR A 68 0.53 -1.91 15.22
CA TYR A 68 0.24 -2.51 13.92
C TYR A 68 0.26 -4.04 14.04
N LEU A 69 -0.70 -4.71 13.43
CA LEU A 69 -0.66 -6.17 13.33
C LEU A 69 0.44 -6.61 12.35
N PRO A 70 0.96 -7.85 12.44
CA PRO A 70 1.99 -8.35 11.52
C PRO A 70 1.60 -8.31 10.04
N THR A 71 0.30 -8.32 9.75
CA THR A 71 -0.25 -8.22 8.38
C THR A 71 -0.57 -6.79 7.96
N GLU A 72 -0.45 -5.80 8.85
CA GLU A 72 -0.76 -4.41 8.54
C GLU A 72 0.48 -3.68 8.02
N ASN A 73 0.28 -2.88 6.97
CA ASN A 73 1.32 -2.08 6.34
C ASN A 73 0.85 -0.63 6.21
N ARG A 74 1.79 0.31 6.21
CA ARG A 74 1.48 1.73 5.97
C ARG A 74 1.17 2.02 4.52
N VAL A 75 1.89 1.38 3.60
CA VAL A 75 1.70 1.52 2.17
C VAL A 75 1.82 0.15 1.51
N SER A 76 1.02 -0.09 0.48
CA SER A 76 1.22 -1.18 -0.47
C SER A 76 1.00 -0.73 -1.89
N ILE A 77 1.80 -1.25 -2.81
CA ILE A 77 1.69 -0.99 -4.25
C ILE A 77 1.48 -2.32 -4.97
N PHE A 78 0.45 -2.37 -5.81
CA PHE A 78 0.10 -3.53 -6.61
C PHE A 78 0.14 -3.17 -8.09
N THR A 79 0.66 -4.08 -8.93
CA THR A 79 0.71 -3.88 -10.39
C THR A 79 0.88 -5.19 -11.15
N ASN A 80 0.52 -5.17 -12.43
CA ASN A 80 0.81 -6.24 -13.39
C ASN A 80 2.00 -5.92 -14.31
N TYR A 81 2.52 -4.68 -14.27
CA TYR A 81 3.73 -4.33 -15.01
C TYR A 81 4.97 -5.03 -14.45
N GLU A 82 5.92 -5.33 -15.33
CA GLU A 82 7.23 -5.86 -14.93
C GLU A 82 7.90 -4.87 -13.97
N CYS A 83 8.28 -5.37 -12.79
CA CYS A 83 8.96 -4.59 -11.77
C CYS A 83 10.46 -4.72 -11.96
N LEU A 84 11.13 -3.59 -12.19
CA LEU A 84 12.56 -3.51 -12.46
C LEU A 84 13.39 -3.40 -11.16
N GLY A 85 12.79 -2.90 -10.08
CA GLY A 85 13.45 -2.79 -8.79
C GLY A 85 12.66 -1.96 -7.78
N GLN A 86 13.19 -1.90 -6.55
CA GLN A 86 12.76 -0.97 -5.51
C GLN A 86 13.88 0.02 -5.23
N HIS A 87 13.51 1.28 -4.98
CA HIS A 87 14.44 2.36 -4.67
C HIS A 87 14.36 2.71 -3.17
N PRO A 88 15.50 2.92 -2.49
CA PRO A 88 15.50 3.36 -1.10
C PRO A 88 14.71 4.67 -0.92
N THR A 89 13.89 4.72 0.12
CA THR A 89 13.20 5.94 0.55
C THR A 89 13.86 6.49 1.81
N PHE A 90 13.56 7.74 2.18
CA PHE A 90 14.09 8.34 3.40
C PHE A 90 13.71 7.54 4.66
N ASP A 91 12.45 7.10 4.73
CA ASP A 91 11.95 6.21 5.77
C ASP A 91 11.21 5.01 5.14
N PRO A 92 11.80 3.81 5.17
CA PRO A 92 11.21 2.62 4.56
C PRO A 92 9.94 2.13 5.27
N TYR A 93 9.66 2.59 6.49
CA TYR A 93 8.45 2.22 7.22
C TYR A 93 7.24 3.05 6.79
N THR A 94 7.43 4.24 6.22
CA THR A 94 6.34 5.15 5.81
C THR A 94 6.19 5.30 4.29
N ALA A 95 7.20 4.90 3.52
CA ALA A 95 7.21 5.10 2.08
C ALA A 95 7.81 3.92 1.33
N LEU A 96 7.32 3.69 0.11
CA LEU A 96 7.81 2.69 -0.81
C LEU A 96 7.94 3.29 -2.21
N CYS A 97 9.02 2.95 -2.92
CA CYS A 97 9.27 3.40 -4.28
C CYS A 97 9.63 2.20 -5.15
N ILE A 98 8.81 1.90 -6.16
CA ILE A 98 9.09 0.86 -7.15
C ILE A 98 9.35 1.45 -8.53
N GLU A 99 10.19 0.80 -9.31
CA GLU A 99 10.36 1.07 -10.73
C GLU A 99 9.65 0.00 -11.55
N VAL A 100 8.76 0.43 -12.44
CA VAL A 100 7.99 -0.45 -13.30
C VAL A 100 8.26 -0.13 -14.77
N LYS A 101 8.25 -1.16 -15.61
CA LYS A 101 8.35 -1.02 -17.06
C LYS A 101 6.95 -0.97 -17.66
N THR A 102 6.62 0.17 -18.27
CA THR A 102 5.33 0.41 -18.92
C THR A 102 5.52 0.53 -20.43
N GLU A 103 4.42 0.53 -21.19
CA GLU A 103 4.44 0.75 -22.64
C GLU A 103 5.06 2.09 -23.05
N LYS A 104 5.03 3.09 -22.16
CA LYS A 104 5.55 4.44 -22.40
C LYS A 104 6.98 4.65 -21.86
N GLY A 105 7.62 3.57 -21.40
CA GLY A 105 8.93 3.61 -20.75
C GLY A 105 8.86 3.31 -19.26
N ARG A 106 9.95 3.60 -18.56
CA ARG A 106 10.09 3.31 -17.13
C ARG A 106 9.36 4.36 -16.30
N LEU A 107 8.69 3.92 -15.25
CA LEU A 107 7.95 4.78 -14.32
C LEU A 107 8.36 4.46 -12.89
N LEU A 108 8.70 5.49 -12.12
CA LEU A 108 8.83 5.38 -10.67
C LEU A 108 7.47 5.63 -10.02
N VAL A 109 7.03 4.71 -9.18
CA VAL A 109 5.79 4.81 -8.41
C VAL A 109 6.17 4.97 -6.94
N TYR A 110 5.92 6.15 -6.39
CA TYR A 110 6.20 6.49 -5.00
C TYR A 110 4.90 6.54 -4.20
N GLY A 111 4.75 5.65 -3.23
CA GLY A 111 3.63 5.62 -2.28
C GLY A 111 4.11 6.02 -0.89
N THR A 112 3.40 6.92 -0.22
CA THR A 112 3.72 7.36 1.14
C THR A 112 2.47 7.72 1.92
N ILE A 113 2.59 7.78 3.23
CA ILE A 113 1.59 8.32 4.14
C ILE A 113 2.23 9.38 5.04
N ILE A 114 1.55 10.52 5.18
CA ILE A 114 2.02 11.69 5.92
C ILE A 114 1.12 11.88 7.15
N GLY A 115 1.68 12.37 8.26
CA GLY A 115 0.90 12.74 9.45
C GLY A 115 0.58 11.57 10.37
N ILE A 116 1.44 10.55 10.39
CA ILE A 116 1.36 9.47 11.38
C ILE A 116 2.16 9.83 12.62
#